data_AF-A0A1J5GZA8-F1
#
_entry.id   AF-A0A1J5GZA8-F1
#
_cell.length_a   1.000
_cell.length_b   1.000
_cell.length_c   1.000
_cell.angle_alpha   90.00
_cell.angle_beta   90.00
_cell.angle_gamma   90.00
#
_symmetry.space_group_name_H-M   'P 1'
#
loop_
_entity.id
_entity.type
_entity.pdbx_description
1 polymer ?
#
loop_
_entity_poly.entity_id
_entity_poly.type
_entity_poly.pdbx_seq_one_letter_code
_entity_poly.pdbx_strand_id
1 'polypeptide(L)'
;MAINHRTKQISVRLPLPLLSQIKSQADTKQQAIADWIVEFVSRELQSSDTPPTVEPVPPRSTEPAPFFLHPELSSYVESCLSPLHLQINELRTKLGESRA
;
A
#
# COMPACT_ATOMS: atom_id res chain seq x y z
N MET A 1 25.74 -29.60 15.31
CA MET A 1 25.83 -28.32 16.06
C MET A 1 24.96 -27.31 15.33
N ALA A 2 23.86 -26.85 15.94
CA ALA A 2 22.99 -25.86 15.32
C ALA A 2 23.71 -24.50 15.34
N ILE A 3 23.85 -23.88 14.17
CA ILE A 3 24.47 -22.57 14.02
C ILE A 3 23.50 -21.57 14.69
N ASN A 4 23.84 -21.12 15.90
CA ASN A 4 23.12 -20.05 16.58
C ASN A 4 23.39 -18.74 15.85
N HIS A 5 22.66 -18.50 14.76
CA HIS A 5 22.55 -17.17 14.18
C HIS A 5 21.89 -16.29 15.24
N ARG A 6 22.66 -15.39 15.87
CA ARG A 6 22.11 -14.36 16.75
C ARG A 6 21.31 -13.40 15.88
N THR A 7 20.04 -13.71 15.63
CA THR A 7 19.13 -12.84 14.89
C THR A 7 18.99 -11.52 15.65
N LYS A 8 19.29 -10.40 14.99
CA LYS A 8 19.09 -9.08 15.58
C LYS A 8 17.58 -8.87 15.73
N GLN A 9 17.10 -8.79 16.98
CA GLN A 9 15.70 -8.47 17.25
C GLN A 9 15.45 -7.00 16.90
N ILE A 10 14.47 -6.76 16.06
CA ILE A 10 14.00 -5.42 15.71
C ILE A 10 12.54 -5.26 16.16
N SER A 11 12.18 -4.07 16.64
CA SER A 11 10.80 -3.73 16.98
C SER A 11 10.20 -2.92 15.84
N VAL A 12 9.15 -3.46 15.21
CA VAL A 12 8.40 -2.78 14.15
C VAL A 12 7.03 -2.40 14.69
N ARG A 13 6.63 -1.14 14.53
CA ARG A 13 5.32 -0.64 14.94
C ARG A 13 4.42 -0.54 13.73
N LEU A 14 3.31 -1.29 13.74
CA LEU A 14 2.33 -1.31 12.68
C LEU A 14 0.94 -0.95 13.24
N PRO A 15 0.07 -0.33 12.43
CA PRO A 15 -1.34 -0.13 12.77
C PRO A 15 -2.02 -1.43 13.20
N LEU A 16 -2.92 -1.34 14.18
CA LEU A 16 -3.65 -2.49 14.72
C LEU A 16 -4.41 -3.32 13.65
N PRO A 17 -5.08 -2.71 12.66
CA PRO A 17 -5.73 -3.48 11.58
C PRO A 17 -4.75 -4.35 10.79
N LEU A 18 -3.54 -3.84 10.53
CA LEU A 18 -2.51 -4.58 9.81
C LEU A 18 -1.94 -5.72 10.66
N LEU A 19 -1.73 -5.52 11.96
CA LEU A 19 -1.32 -6.59 12.87
C LEU A 19 -2.36 -7.72 12.92
N SER A 20 -3.65 -7.37 12.91
CA SER A 20 -4.74 -8.36 12.85
C SER A 20 -4.71 -9.18 11.57
N GLN A 21 -4.49 -8.53 10.43
CA GLN A 21 -4.37 -9.20 9.13
C GLN A 21 -3.15 -10.12 9.09
N ILE A 22 -1.99 -9.63 9.53
CA ILE A 22 -0.75 -10.40 9.58
C ILE A 22 -0.94 -11.65 10.46
N LYS A 23 -1.54 -11.48 11.65
CA LYS A 23 -1.84 -12.60 12.54
C LYS A 23 -2.72 -13.64 11.85
N SER A 24 -3.82 -13.22 11.21
CA SER A 24 -4.71 -14.14 10.50
C SER A 24 -4.00 -14.92 9.38
N GLN A 25 -3.10 -14.27 8.64
CA GLN A 25 -2.34 -14.88 7.56
C GLN A 25 -1.28 -15.87 8.08
N ALA A 26 -0.60 -15.50 9.16
CA ALA A 26 0.36 -16.37 9.82
C ALA A 26 -0.32 -17.60 10.45
N ASP A 27 -1.45 -17.40 11.13
CA ASP A 27 -2.25 -18.48 11.74
C ASP A 27 -2.77 -19.46 10.67
N THR A 28 -3.21 -18.97 9.51
CA THR A 28 -3.66 -19.80 8.38
C THR A 28 -2.55 -20.73 7.88
N LYS A 29 -1.31 -20.25 7.88
CA LYS A 29 -0.13 -21.04 7.46
C LYS A 29 0.52 -21.82 8.61
N GLN A 30 -0.04 -21.76 9.82
CA GLN A 30 0.54 -22.32 11.04
C GLN A 30 2.01 -21.90 11.24
N GLN A 31 2.33 -20.65 10.88
CA GLN A 31 3.67 -20.09 10.89
C GLN A 31 3.79 -19.03 11.98
N ALA A 32 4.97 -18.87 12.56
CA ALA A 32 5.21 -17.75 13.47
C ALA A 32 5.09 -16.41 12.72
N ILE A 33 4.50 -15.40 13.35
CA ILE A 33 4.30 -14.07 12.74
C ILE A 33 5.61 -13.48 12.21
N ALA A 34 6.71 -13.62 12.96
CA ALA A 34 8.00 -13.10 12.55
C ALA A 34 8.51 -13.78 11.27
N ASP A 35 8.39 -15.10 11.17
CA ASP A 35 8.82 -15.87 10.00
C ASP A 35 7.97 -15.54 8.77
N TRP A 36 6.66 -15.38 8.96
CA TRP A 36 5.75 -14.96 7.90
C TRP A 36 6.12 -13.58 7.35
N ILE A 37 6.44 -12.62 8.23
CA ILE A 37 6.86 -11.26 7.82
C ILE A 37 8.17 -11.34 7.02
N VAL A 38 9.15 -12.11 7.49
CA VAL A 38 10.45 -12.25 6.78
C VAL A 38 10.25 -12.87 5.41
N GLU A 39 9.44 -13.93 5.30
CA GLU A 39 9.12 -14.57 4.02
C GLU A 39 8.39 -13.62 3.08
N PHE A 40 7.39 -12.90 3.59
CA PHE A 40 6.63 -11.92 2.81
C PHE A 40 7.53 -10.81 2.27
N VAL A 41 8.33 -10.18 3.14
CA VAL A 41 9.25 -9.10 2.74
C VAL A 41 10.32 -9.60 1.77
N SER A 42 10.85 -10.81 1.99
CA SER A 42 11.84 -11.43 1.09
C SER A 42 11.27 -11.66 -0.31
N ARG A 43 10.00 -12.08 -0.40
CA ARG A 43 9.28 -12.24 -1.66
C ARG A 43 9.06 -10.90 -2.37
N GLU A 44 8.60 -9.88 -1.65
CA GLU A 44 8.39 -8.54 -2.23
C GLU A 44 9.71 -7.94 -2.75
N LEU A 45 10.81 -8.10 -2.01
CA LEU A 45 12.13 -7.64 -2.43
C LEU A 45 12.64 -8.38 -3.67
N GLN A 46 12.47 -9.70 -3.75
CA GLN A 46 12.84 -10.49 -4.94
C GLN A 46 11.98 -10.18 -6.17
N SER A 47 10.70 -9.85 -5.94
CA SER A 47 9.75 -9.46 -6.99
C SER A 47 10.07 -8.08 -7.57
N SER A 48 10.86 -7.26 -6.87
CA SER A 48 11.24 -5.92 -7.33
C SER A 48 12.43 -5.90 -8.30
N ASP A 49 13.21 -6.99 -8.42
CA ASP A 49 14.47 -7.03 -9.18
C ASP A 49 14.45 -7.96 -10.40
N THR A 50 13.28 -8.49 -10.80
CA THR A 50 13.15 -9.34 -12.00
C THR A 50 12.13 -8.76 -12.98
N PRO A 51 12.46 -8.57 -14.28
CA PRO A 51 11.44 -8.28 -15.29
C PRO A 51 10.47 -9.46 -15.35
N PRO A 52 9.17 -9.21 -15.62
CA PRO A 52 8.09 -10.11 -15.26
C PRO A 52 8.25 -11.44 -16.02
N THR A 53 8.59 -12.50 -15.29
CA THR A 53 8.53 -13.87 -15.84
C THR A 53 7.20 -14.48 -15.43
N VAL A 54 6.40 -14.69 -16.47
CA VAL A 54 5.01 -15.13 -16.49
C VAL A 54 4.90 -16.61 -16.09
N GLU A 55 4.04 -16.92 -15.12
CA GLU A 55 3.32 -18.21 -15.09
C GLU A 55 1.80 -17.95 -15.19
N PRO A 56 1.04 -18.85 -15.85
CA PRO A 56 -0.20 -18.50 -16.53
C PRO A 56 -1.41 -18.62 -15.61
N VAL A 57 -1.81 -17.51 -14.99
CA VAL A 57 -3.19 -17.33 -14.54
C VAL A 57 -4.00 -16.85 -15.76
N PRO A 58 -5.18 -17.43 -16.06
CA PRO A 58 -5.98 -17.02 -17.21
C PRO A 58 -6.21 -15.50 -17.18
N PRO A 59 -6.15 -14.80 -18.33
CA PRO A 59 -6.21 -13.35 -18.37
C PRO A 59 -7.58 -12.91 -17.86
N ARG A 60 -7.67 -12.51 -16.60
CA ARG A 60 -8.67 -11.51 -16.23
C ARG A 60 -8.22 -10.26 -16.95
N SER A 61 -8.89 -9.97 -18.07
CA SER A 61 -8.90 -8.63 -18.63
C SER A 61 -9.36 -7.69 -17.51
N THR A 62 -8.41 -7.13 -16.76
CA THR A 62 -8.63 -5.87 -16.05
C THR A 62 -8.56 -4.77 -17.09
N GLU A 63 -9.58 -4.77 -17.95
CA GLU A 63 -10.10 -3.53 -18.50
C GLU A 63 -10.31 -2.60 -17.29
N PRO A 64 -9.87 -1.33 -17.33
CA PRO A 64 -10.08 -0.41 -16.21
C PRO A 64 -11.58 -0.25 -16.03
N ALA A 65 -12.17 -1.06 -15.14
CA ALA A 65 -13.56 -0.93 -14.78
C ALA A 65 -13.72 0.50 -14.25
N PRO A 66 -14.64 1.30 -14.80
CA PRO A 66 -14.82 2.67 -14.37
C PRO A 66 -15.14 2.64 -12.87
N PHE A 67 -14.22 3.18 -12.07
CA PHE A 67 -14.42 3.35 -10.65
C PHE A 67 -15.45 4.46 -10.47
N PHE A 68 -16.70 4.07 -10.21
CA PHE A 68 -17.75 5.01 -9.88
C PHE A 68 -17.82 5.18 -8.36
N LEU A 69 -17.42 6.35 -7.89
CA LEU A 69 -17.65 6.77 -6.51
C LEU A 69 -19.16 6.92 -6.27
N HIS A 70 -19.63 6.52 -5.10
CA HIS A 70 -20.99 6.82 -4.68
C HIS A 70 -21.21 8.35 -4.75
N PRO A 71 -22.34 8.87 -5.27
CA PRO A 71 -22.57 10.30 -5.44
C PRO A 71 -22.35 11.11 -4.16
N GLU A 72 -22.75 10.56 -3.02
CA GLU A 72 -22.54 11.16 -1.70
C GLU A 72 -21.05 11.26 -1.34
N LEU A 73 -20.27 10.22 -1.64
CA LEU A 73 -18.83 10.23 -1.43
C LEU A 73 -18.13 11.23 -2.37
N SER A 74 -18.60 11.34 -3.62
CA SER A 74 -18.09 12.35 -4.56
C SER A 74 -18.32 13.77 -4.02
N SER A 75 -19.54 14.05 -3.55
CA SER A 75 -19.89 15.36 -2.98
C SER A 75 -19.09 15.69 -1.71
N TYR A 76 -18.83 14.68 -0.87
CA TYR A 76 -18.02 14.82 0.33
C TYR A 76 -16.55 15.13 -0.01
N VAL A 77 -15.98 14.41 -0.97
CA VAL A 77 -14.61 14.63 -1.46
C VAL A 77 -14.49 16.02 -2.07
N GLU A 78 -15.43 16.43 -2.93
CA GLU A 78 -15.45 17.79 -3.50
C GLU A 78 -15.55 18.87 -2.42
N SER A 79 -16.38 18.65 -1.39
CA SER A 79 -16.52 19.57 -0.26
C SER A 79 -15.22 19.70 0.55
N CYS A 80 -14.46 18.62 0.69
CA CYS A 80 -13.16 18.62 1.37
C CYS A 80 -12.05 19.29 0.54
N LEU A 81 -12.09 19.11 -0.78
CA LEU A 81 -11.05 19.60 -1.69
C LEU A 81 -11.25 21.06 -2.11
N SER A 82 -12.50 21.55 -2.16
CA SER A 82 -12.84 22.91 -2.59
C SER A 82 -12.06 24.02 -1.83
N PRO A 83 -11.98 24.00 -0.48
CA PRO A 83 -11.19 24.99 0.26
C PRO A 83 -9.69 24.91 -0.05
N LEU A 84 -9.17 23.70 -0.27
CA LEU A 84 -7.75 23.49 -0.60
C LEU A 84 -7.42 24.03 -1.98
N HIS A 85 -8.29 23.81 -2.98
CA HIS A 85 -8.12 24.38 -4.31
C HIS A 85 -8.13 25.91 -4.29
N LEU A 86 -9.00 26.51 -3.48
CA LEU A 86 -9.04 27.96 -3.30
C LEU A 86 -7.74 28.48 -2.68
N GLN A 87 -7.26 27.86 -1.61
CA GLN A 87 -5.98 28.21 -0.99
C GLN A 87 -4.79 28.04 -1.93
N ILE A 88 -4.75 26.95 -2.71
CA ILE A 88 -3.68 26.72 -3.69
C ILE A 88 -3.68 27.81 -4.76
N ASN A 89 -4.86 28.22 -5.25
CA ASN A 89 -4.97 29.29 -6.25
C ASN A 89 -4.55 30.65 -5.67
N GLU A 90 -4.91 30.96 -4.42
CA GLU A 90 -4.43 32.16 -3.74
C GLU A 90 -2.91 32.14 -3.54
N LEU A 91 -2.33 30.99 -3.22
CA LEU A 91 -0.88 30.86 -3.06
C LEU A 91 -0.15 30.99 -4.39
N ARG A 92 -0.69 30.40 -5.47
CA ARG A 92 -0.15 30.54 -6.83
C ARG A 92 -0.17 31.98 -7.32
N THR A 93 -1.28 32.69 -7.10
CA THR A 93 -1.38 34.11 -7.45
C THR A 93 -0.40 34.96 -6.64
N LYS A 94 -0.23 34.69 -5.34
CA LYS A 94 0.80 35.33 -4.49
C LYS A 94 2.23 35.02 -4.95
N LEU A 95 2.48 33.83 -5.48
CA LEU A 95 3.78 33.41 -6.01
C LEU A 95 4.08 33.99 -7.41
N GLY A 96 3.10 34.67 -8.04
CA GLY A 96 3.23 35.15 -9.40
C GLY A 96 3.11 34.06 -10.46
N GLU A 97 2.68 32.85 -10.08
CA GLU A 97 2.30 31.76 -10.99
C GLU A 97 0.91 32.07 -11.59
N SER A 98 0.82 33.16 -12.33
CA SER A 98 -0.29 33.38 -13.24
C SER A 98 -0.19 32.32 -14.33
N ARG A 99 -1.16 31.41 -14.42
CA ARG A 99 -1.40 30.69 -15.67
C ARG A 99 -1.90 31.70 -16.71
N ALA A 100 -0.95 32.31 -17.40
CA ALA A 100 -1.07 32.79 -18.77
C ALA A 100 -0.33 31.79 -19.66
#